data_AF-A0A7W0PM07-F1
#
_entry.id   AF-A0A7W0PM07-F1
#
_cell.length_a   1.000
_cell.length_b   1.000
_cell.length_c   1.000
_cell.angle_alpha   90.00
_cell.angle_beta   90.00
_cell.angle_gamma   90.00
#
_symmetry.space_group_name_H-M   'P 1'
#
loop_
_entity.id
_entity.type
_entity.pdbx_description
1 polymer ?
#
loop_
_entity_poly.entity_id
_entity_poly.type
_entity_poly.pdbx_seq_one_letter_code
_entity_poly.pdbx_strand_id
1 'polypeptide(L)'
;YRAVIFVHGCFWHRHPGCRYTTTPSTHVDFWTPKFQGTIERDKVVMEQLVQLGWRIGVVWECALRRGQPADVADVVAEWLMNGEQDIEIPGLATT
;
A
#
# COMPACT_ATOMS: atom_id res chain seq x y z
N TYR A 1 1.58 18.76 8.26
CA TYR A 1 1.57 17.28 8.25
C TYR A 1 2.98 16.76 8.47
N ARG A 2 3.15 15.75 9.32
CA ARG A 2 4.36 14.93 9.45
C ARG A 2 3.95 13.56 8.91
N ALA A 3 3.97 13.40 7.59
CA ALA A 3 3.34 12.28 6.89
C ALA A 3 4.26 11.67 5.82
N VAL A 4 4.14 10.36 5.64
CA VAL A 4 4.77 9.57 4.56
C VAL A 4 3.66 8.86 3.79
N ILE A 5 3.79 8.82 2.46
CA ILE A 5 2.85 8.09 1.60
C ILE A 5 3.63 7.02 0.85
N PHE A 6 3.24 5.76 1.04
CA PHE A 6 3.71 4.65 0.24
C PHE A 6 2.82 4.46 -0.98
N VAL A 7 3.44 4.21 -2.14
CA VAL A 7 2.73 3.73 -3.33
C VAL A 7 3.14 2.28 -3.56
N HIS A 8 2.28 1.35 -3.14
CA HIS A 8 2.59 -0.07 -3.14
C HIS A 8 2.08 -0.77 -4.40
N GLY A 9 3.01 -1.38 -5.14
CA GLY A 9 2.67 -2.36 -6.18
C GLY A 9 1.98 -3.59 -5.58
N CYS A 10 0.81 -3.97 -6.09
CA CYS A 10 0.01 -5.04 -5.51
C CYS A 10 0.74 -6.39 -5.53
N PHE A 11 1.48 -6.67 -6.60
CA PHE A 11 2.27 -7.89 -6.76
C PHE A 11 3.41 -8.01 -5.74
N TRP A 12 4.15 -6.91 -5.52
CA TRP A 12 5.35 -6.90 -4.68
C TRP A 12 5.05 -6.92 -3.19
N HIS A 13 4.12 -6.04 -2.78
CA HIS A 13 3.75 -5.83 -1.38
C HIS A 13 2.55 -6.68 -0.95
N ARG A 14 2.08 -7.57 -1.84
CA ARG A 14 1.08 -8.61 -1.57
C ARG A 14 -0.26 -8.06 -1.08
N HIS A 15 -0.85 -7.13 -1.82
CA HIS A 15 -2.17 -6.57 -1.50
C HIS A 15 -3.22 -7.69 -1.32
N PRO A 16 -3.85 -7.83 -0.13
CA PRO A 16 -4.80 -8.90 0.14
C PRO A 16 -6.04 -8.81 -0.76
N GLY A 17 -6.56 -9.96 -1.21
CA GLY A 17 -7.79 -10.02 -2.02
C GLY A 17 -7.71 -9.34 -3.40
N CYS A 18 -6.54 -8.87 -3.81
CA CYS A 18 -6.39 -8.10 -5.04
C CYS A 18 -6.04 -8.99 -6.24
N ARG A 19 -6.76 -8.81 -7.36
CA ARG A 19 -6.50 -9.56 -8.60
C ARG A 19 -5.10 -9.34 -9.21
N TYR A 20 -4.43 -8.24 -8.85
CA TYR A 20 -3.08 -7.93 -9.33
C TYR A 20 -1.99 -8.56 -8.45
N THR A 21 -2.37 -9.20 -7.36
CA THR A 21 -1.48 -9.94 -6.46
C THR A 21 -1.36 -11.40 -6.92
N THR A 22 -0.83 -11.61 -8.13
CA THR A 22 -0.61 -12.96 -8.66
C THR A 22 0.59 -13.64 -8.02
N THR A 23 0.61 -14.98 -8.01
CA THR A 23 1.79 -15.77 -7.58
C THR A 23 2.36 -16.49 -8.81
N PRO A 24 3.63 -16.24 -9.18
CA PRO A 24 4.25 -16.97 -10.29
C PRO A 24 4.30 -18.47 -9.99
N SER A 25 3.92 -19.29 -10.97
CA SER A 25 3.94 -20.77 -10.85
C SER A 25 5.34 -21.37 -10.94
N THR A 26 6.32 -20.61 -11.41
CA THR A 26 7.72 -21.02 -11.56
C THR A 26 8.60 -20.35 -10.49
N HIS A 27 9.66 -21.03 -10.03
CA HIS A 27 10.58 -20.52 -8.99
C HIS A 27 9.88 -20.18 -7.66
N VAL A 28 8.94 -21.01 -7.23
CA VAL A 28 8.17 -20.80 -5.99
C VAL A 28 9.07 -20.64 -4.76
N ASP A 29 10.16 -21.41 -4.70
CA ASP A 29 11.15 -21.36 -3.61
C ASP A 29 11.91 -20.03 -3.55
N PHE A 30 11.95 -19.28 -4.65
CA PHE A 30 12.50 -17.93 -4.68
C PHE A 30 11.43 -16.90 -4.30
N TRP A 31 10.24 -17.01 -4.89
CA TRP A 31 9.19 -16.00 -4.73
C TRP A 31 8.60 -15.96 -3.34
N THR A 32 8.36 -17.12 -2.73
CA THR A 32 7.74 -17.23 -1.41
C THR A 32 8.52 -16.47 -0.34
N PRO A 33 9.83 -16.73 -0.11
CA PRO A 33 10.59 -15.97 0.88
C PRO A 33 10.79 -14.51 0.47
N LYS A 34 10.87 -14.19 -0.82
CA LYS A 34 10.98 -12.80 -1.29
C LYS A 34 9.75 -11.96 -0.92
N PHE A 35 8.55 -12.51 -1.10
CA PHE A 35 7.32 -11.84 -0.74
C PHE A 35 7.18 -11.69 0.77
N GLN A 36 7.44 -12.76 1.53
CA GLN A 36 7.42 -12.72 3.00
C GLN A 36 8.40 -11.66 3.53
N GLY A 37 9.63 -11.63 3.02
CA GLY A 37 10.63 -10.64 3.40
C GLY A 37 10.28 -9.22 2.94
N THR A 38 9.36 -9.04 2.00
CA THR A 38 8.84 -7.71 1.64
C THR A 38 7.79 -7.26 2.64
N ILE A 39 6.80 -8.10 2.93
CA ILE A 39 5.75 -7.82 3.93
C ILE A 39 6.36 -7.51 5.30
N GLU A 40 7.34 -8.31 5.75
CA GLU A 40 7.99 -8.10 7.05
C GLU A 40 8.74 -6.76 7.10
N ARG A 41 9.46 -6.41 6.01
CA ARG A 41 10.14 -5.11 5.93
C ARG A 41 9.17 -3.95 5.92
N ASP A 42 8.06 -4.05 5.20
CA ASP A 42 7.03 -3.01 5.16
C ASP A 42 6.49 -2.75 6.56
N LYS A 43 6.14 -3.81 7.30
CA LYS A 43 5.68 -3.73 8.69
C LYS A 43 6.70 -3.03 9.59
N VAL A 44 7.96 -3.48 9.58
CA VAL A 44 9.02 -2.90 10.41
C VAL A 44 9.23 -1.41 10.09
N VAL A 45 9.25 -1.04 8.82
CA VAL A 45 9.44 0.35 8.40
C VAL A 45 8.25 1.22 8.82
N MET A 46 7.02 0.73 8.65
CA MET A 46 5.82 1.47 9.08
C MET A 46 5.81 1.66 10.60
N GLU A 47 6.12 0.62 11.38
CA GLU A 47 6.22 0.72 12.84
C GLU A 47 7.27 1.76 13.27
N GLN A 48 8.45 1.76 12.65
CA GLN A 48 9.51 2.74 12.93
C GLN A 48 9.07 4.17 12.59
N LEU A 49 8.39 4.37 11.46
CA LEU A 49 7.88 5.68 11.07
C LEU A 49 6.84 6.19 12.07
N VAL A 50 5.91 5.35 12.50
CA VAL A 50 4.92 5.71 13.54
C VAL A 50 5.60 6.08 14.86
N GLN A 51 6.60 5.31 15.30
CA GLN A 51 7.37 5.62 16.52
C GLN A 51 8.12 6.96 16.39
N LEU A 52 8.59 7.28 15.19
CA LEU A 52 9.16 8.58 14.84
C LEU A 52 8.08 9.65 14.60
N GLY A 53 6.83 9.43 15.01
CA GLY A 53 5.74 10.40 14.94
C GLY A 53 5.25 10.71 13.53
N TRP A 54 5.55 9.87 12.54
CA TRP A 54 5.02 10.02 11.19
C TRP A 54 3.64 9.37 11.08
N ARG A 55 2.76 10.06 10.35
CA ARG A 55 1.49 9.52 9.84
C ARG A 55 1.73 8.78 8.53
N ILE A 56 0.95 7.74 8.24
CA ILE A 56 1.24 6.84 7.11
C ILE A 56 0.04 6.69 6.19
N GLY A 57 0.21 7.06 4.93
CA GLY A 57 -0.74 6.71 3.87
C GLY A 57 -0.20 5.56 3.01
N VAL A 58 -1.05 4.62 2.63
CA VAL A 58 -0.74 3.57 1.65
C VAL A 58 -1.70 3.68 0.48
N VAL A 59 -1.16 3.96 -0.70
CA VAL A 59 -1.89 3.94 -1.97
C VAL A 59 -1.52 2.69 -2.74
N TRP A 60 -2.49 1.82 -2.99
CA TRP A 60 -2.23 0.62 -3.78
C TRP A 60 -2.28 0.89 -5.28
N GLU A 61 -1.41 0.23 -6.03
CA GLU A 61 -1.38 0.27 -7.50
C GLU A 61 -2.76 0.04 -8.13
N CYS A 62 -3.57 -0.85 -7.54
CA CYS A 62 -4.89 -1.15 -8.06
C CYS A 62 -5.87 0.02 -7.96
N ALA A 63 -5.69 0.95 -7.01
CA ALA A 63 -6.46 2.19 -6.93
C ALA A 63 -6.14 3.10 -8.10
N LEU A 64 -4.85 3.27 -8.40
CA LEU A 64 -4.38 4.08 -9.52
C LEU A 64 -4.70 3.48 -10.89
N ARG A 65 -4.84 2.14 -10.98
CA ARG A 65 -5.22 1.45 -12.22
C ARG A 65 -6.72 1.45 -12.51
N ARG A 66 -7.57 1.51 -11.48
CA ARG A 66 -9.04 1.40 -11.63
C ARG A 66 -9.76 2.74 -11.54
N GLY A 67 -9.26 3.68 -10.73
CA GLY A 67 -9.78 5.04 -10.62
C GLY A 67 -8.99 6.02 -11.47
N GLN A 68 -9.43 7.28 -11.52
CA GLN A 68 -8.60 8.35 -12.03
C GLN A 68 -7.57 8.73 -10.96
N PRO A 69 -6.29 8.92 -11.30
CA PRO A 69 -5.29 9.33 -10.32
C PRO A 69 -5.64 10.63 -9.57
N ALA A 70 -6.41 11.53 -10.19
CA ALA A 70 -6.92 12.73 -9.55
C ALA A 70 -7.83 12.42 -8.36
N ASP A 71 -8.78 11.48 -8.52
CA ASP A 71 -9.70 11.08 -7.44
C ASP A 71 -8.93 10.53 -6.23
N VAL A 72 -7.87 9.74 -6.48
CA VAL A 72 -6.99 9.22 -5.41
C VAL A 72 -6.21 10.36 -4.74
N ALA A 73 -5.72 11.32 -5.52
CA ALA A 73 -5.00 12.47 -4.98
C ALA A 73 -5.89 13.34 -4.09
N ASP A 74 -7.18 13.50 -4.44
CA ASP A 74 -8.14 14.25 -3.64
C ASP A 74 -8.38 13.58 -2.28
N VAL A 75 -8.53 12.25 -2.25
CA VAL A 75 -8.64 11.48 -0.98
C VAL A 75 -7.37 11.63 -0.12
N VAL A 76 -6.19 11.56 -0.74
CA VAL A 76 -4.92 11.79 -0.03
C VAL A 76 -4.84 13.21 0.51
N ALA A 77 -5.27 14.21 -0.27
CA ALA A 77 -5.27 15.60 0.17
C ALA A 77 -6.21 15.81 1.36
N GLU A 78 -7.39 15.21 1.35
CA GLU A 78 -8.33 15.23 2.46
C GLU A 78 -7.73 14.60 3.74
N TRP A 79 -7.13 13.42 3.63
CA TRP A 79 -6.43 12.77 4.76
C TRP A 79 -5.23 13.57 5.28
N LEU A 80 -4.51 14.23 4.38
CA LEU A 80 -3.48 15.16 4.80
C LEU A 80 -4.14 16.19 5.71
N MET A 81 -5.17 16.90 5.23
CA MET A 81 -5.89 17.98 5.92
C MET A 81 -6.53 17.61 7.26
N ASN A 82 -7.16 16.43 7.36
CA ASN A 82 -7.94 16.07 8.55
C ASN A 82 -7.08 15.65 9.76
N GLY A 83 -5.78 15.36 9.57
CA GLY A 83 -4.89 15.02 10.66
C GLY A 83 -4.91 13.54 11.09
N GLU A 84 -5.66 12.68 10.41
CA GLU A 84 -5.75 11.24 10.73
C GLU A 84 -4.38 10.54 10.68
N GLN A 85 -4.19 9.55 11.55
CA GLN A 85 -2.90 8.89 11.75
C GLN A 85 -2.47 8.06 10.54
N ASP A 86 -3.42 7.45 9.86
CA ASP A 86 -3.18 6.55 8.74
C ASP A 86 -4.34 6.53 7.75
N ILE A 87 -4.05 6.11 6.51
CA ILE A 87 -5.05 5.82 5.48
C ILE A 87 -4.55 4.70 4.58
N GLU A 88 -5.44 3.83 4.15
CA GLU A 88 -5.19 2.84 3.12
C GLU A 88 -6.18 3.02 1.98
N ILE A 89 -5.68 3.20 0.75
CA ILE A 89 -6.49 3.43 -0.44
C ILE A 89 -6.36 2.20 -1.36
N PRO A 90 -7.25 1.20 -1.23
CA PRO A 90 -7.32 0.08 -2.15
C PRO A 90 -8.06 0.48 -3.44
N GLY A 91 -7.91 -0.32 -4.49
CA GLY A 91 -8.76 -0.21 -5.66
C GLY A 91 -10.18 -0.62 -5.32
N LEU A 92 -11.15 0.26 -5.56
CA LEU A 92 -12.56 0.01 -5.30
C LEU A 92 -12.96 -1.38 -5.83
N ALA A 93 -13.45 -2.21 -4.92
CA ALA A 93 -14.10 -3.46 -5.28
C ALA A 93 -15.37 -3.07 -6.04
N THR A 94 -15.34 -3.25 -7.36
CA THR A 94 -16.56 -3.33 -8.15
C THR A 94 -17.30 -4.57 -7.67
N THR A 95 -18.39 -4.34 -6.94
CA THR A 95 -19.45 -5.31 -6.69
C THR A 95 -19.96 -5.90 -7.99
#